data_AF-A0A370FBD4-F1
#
_entry.id   AF-A0A370FBD4-F1
#
_cell.length_a   1.000
_cell.length_b   1.000
_cell.length_c   1.000
_cell.angle_alpha   90.00
_cell.angle_beta   90.00
_cell.angle_gamma   90.00
#
_symmetry.space_group_name_H-M   'P 1'
#
loop_
_entity.id
_entity.type
_entity.pdbx_description
1 polymer ?
#
loop_
_entity_poly.entity_id
_entity_poly.type
_entity_poly.pdbx_seq_one_letter_code
_entity_poly.pdbx_strand_id
1 'polypeptide(L)'
;MSAVATPSVHALLRDLVANSPRRHFLHDTEGVELSNQGALLREFVATVQACLERDLNALRESERKERSTDPDWADGPGIRLIASIAQYDEILNTLLDAVAPFEAGRMTTVWTLLGSAAERLRILAALESSVGERVAAQLAAASARARGRLTAAASENIDLDLPAALVSAELVATETDPLPLPGPHAPVAALVELVELGAATARDGGPLDVQSLHASPHATDYVHLATVGGYQFHLVLEIVREATDALCSVADLLTHESVWSEWATDVRAAVEYAWACI
;
A
#
# COMPACT_ATOMS: atom_id res chain seq x y z
N MET A 1 -12.40 -24.77 22.73
CA MET A 1 -11.48 -24.34 21.64
C MET A 1 -10.74 -23.11 22.13
N SER A 2 -9.42 -23.13 22.15
CA SER A 2 -8.62 -21.98 22.61
C SER A 2 -8.79 -20.85 21.60
N ALA A 3 -9.39 -19.73 22.00
CA ALA A 3 -9.37 -18.52 21.19
C ALA A 3 -7.89 -18.11 21.04
N VAL A 4 -7.32 -18.30 19.86
CA VAL A 4 -6.02 -17.74 19.52
C VAL A 4 -6.25 -16.24 19.47
N ALA A 5 -5.82 -15.52 20.51
CA ALA A 5 -5.91 -14.07 20.58
C ALA A 5 -5.19 -13.49 19.36
N THR A 6 -5.88 -12.65 18.61
CA THR A 6 -5.30 -11.95 17.48
C THR A 6 -4.21 -11.02 18.01
N PRO A 7 -2.96 -11.10 17.51
CA PRO A 7 -1.86 -10.33 18.06
C PRO A 7 -2.01 -8.84 17.72
N SER A 8 -1.83 -7.97 18.71
CA SER A 8 -1.82 -6.50 18.53
C SER A 8 -0.53 -6.04 17.84
N VAL A 9 -0.68 -5.21 16.81
CA VAL A 9 0.40 -4.55 16.09
C VAL A 9 1.22 -3.69 17.05
N HIS A 10 0.55 -2.86 17.86
CA HIS A 10 1.22 -1.99 18.81
C HIS A 10 2.06 -2.77 19.81
N ALA A 11 1.51 -3.86 20.36
CA ALA A 11 2.24 -4.71 21.30
C ALA A 11 3.47 -5.37 20.66
N LEU A 12 3.30 -5.95 19.47
CA LEU A 12 4.40 -6.60 18.73
C LEU A 12 5.51 -5.61 18.36
N LEU A 13 5.15 -4.41 17.91
CA LEU A 13 6.11 -3.36 17.58
C LEU A 13 6.88 -2.87 18.80
N ARG A 14 6.19 -2.65 19.91
CA ARG A 14 6.82 -2.24 21.16
C ARG A 14 7.80 -3.30 21.65
N ASP A 15 7.40 -4.57 21.58
CA ASP A 15 8.27 -5.68 21.95
C ASP A 15 9.45 -5.82 20.97
N LEU A 16 9.24 -5.58 19.67
CA LEU A 16 10.31 -5.55 18.67
C LEU A 16 11.30 -4.42 18.94
N VAL A 17 10.85 -3.19 19.18
CA VAL A 17 11.73 -2.05 19.47
C VAL A 17 12.48 -2.24 20.78
N ALA A 18 11.83 -2.80 21.81
CA ALA A 18 12.46 -3.11 23.09
C ALA A 18 13.55 -4.19 22.98
N ASN A 19 13.36 -5.18 22.09
CA ASN A 19 14.29 -6.30 21.89
C ASN A 19 15.21 -6.13 20.69
N SER A 20 15.03 -5.08 19.90
CA SER A 20 15.88 -4.78 18.77
C SER A 20 17.27 -4.49 19.32
N PRO A 21 18.28 -5.29 18.96
CA PRO A 21 19.65 -4.92 19.25
C PRO A 21 19.90 -3.70 18.38
N ARG A 22 19.65 -2.50 18.95
CA ARG A 22 19.98 -1.23 18.31
C ARG A 22 21.35 -1.45 17.69
N ARG A 23 21.48 -1.36 16.37
CA ARG A 23 22.78 -1.34 15.70
C ARG A 23 23.46 -0.08 16.23
N HIS A 24 24.15 -0.22 17.34
CA HIS A 24 24.70 0.84 18.14
C HIS A 24 26.19 0.55 18.28
N PHE A 25 26.96 1.45 17.69
CA PHE A 25 28.39 1.68 17.88
C PHE A 25 29.36 0.72 17.19
N LEU A 26 29.31 0.68 15.86
CA LEU A 26 30.55 0.68 15.09
C LEU A 26 30.73 2.08 14.51
N HIS A 27 31.97 2.57 14.51
CA HIS A 27 32.36 3.93 14.13
C HIS A 27 32.11 4.20 12.64
N ASP A 28 30.85 4.39 12.27
CA ASP A 28 30.47 4.99 11.00
C ASP A 28 29.19 5.79 11.21
N THR A 29 29.33 7.11 11.33
CA THR A 29 28.23 8.07 11.60
C THR A 29 27.42 8.40 10.35
N GLU A 30 27.77 7.81 9.21
CA GLU A 30 27.22 8.11 7.89
C GLU A 30 26.30 6.97 7.44
N GLY A 31 24.97 7.18 7.48
CA GLY A 31 23.97 6.21 6.96
C GLY A 31 23.27 5.31 7.98
N VAL A 32 23.67 5.31 9.26
CA VAL A 32 23.04 4.50 10.32
C VAL A 32 21.60 4.91 10.59
N GLU A 33 21.32 6.21 10.60
CA GLU A 33 19.99 6.74 10.89
C GLU A 33 18.96 6.31 9.83
N LEU A 34 19.33 6.45 8.55
CA LEU A 34 18.50 6.02 7.43
C LEU A 34 18.28 4.50 7.41
N SER A 35 19.31 3.72 7.77
CA SER A 35 19.17 2.27 7.91
C SER A 35 18.23 1.88 9.05
N ASN A 36 18.24 2.61 10.17
CA ASN A 36 17.33 2.36 11.30
C ASN A 36 15.88 2.74 10.94
N GLN A 37 15.69 3.88 10.28
CA GLN A 37 14.41 4.32 9.72
C GLN A 37 13.85 3.27 8.76
N GLY A 38 14.66 2.78 7.82
CA GLY A 38 14.27 1.74 6.86
C GLY A 38 13.92 0.40 7.51
N ALA A 39 14.71 0.00 8.50
CA ALA A 39 14.44 -1.21 9.27
C ALA A 39 13.12 -1.11 10.05
N LEU A 40 12.90 0.01 10.77
CA LEU A 40 11.65 0.23 11.50
C LEU A 40 10.44 0.29 10.56
N LEU A 41 10.58 0.95 9.41
CA LEU A 41 9.55 1.01 8.36
C LEU A 41 9.16 -0.39 7.90
N ARG A 42 10.15 -1.22 7.54
CA ARG A 42 9.94 -2.60 7.09
C ARG A 42 9.22 -3.44 8.14
N GLU A 43 9.70 -3.40 9.38
CA GLU A 43 9.08 -4.16 10.48
C GLU A 43 7.66 -3.68 10.77
N PHE A 44 7.43 -2.35 10.73
CA PHE A 44 6.12 -1.76 10.92
C PHE A 44 5.11 -2.21 9.87
N VAL A 45 5.42 -2.02 8.58
CA VAL A 45 4.51 -2.39 7.49
C VAL A 45 4.28 -3.91 7.46
N ALA A 46 5.34 -4.71 7.64
CA ALA A 46 5.21 -6.18 7.69
C ALA A 46 4.39 -6.66 8.88
N THR A 47 4.52 -6.03 10.06
CA THR A 47 3.72 -6.38 11.24
C THR A 47 2.25 -6.07 11.02
N VAL A 48 1.93 -4.87 10.50
CA VAL A 48 0.54 -4.50 10.15
C VAL A 48 -0.04 -5.51 9.15
N GLN A 49 0.69 -5.83 8.09
CA GLN A 49 0.26 -6.79 7.08
C GLN A 49 -0.01 -8.18 7.68
N ALA A 50 0.93 -8.72 8.45
CA ALA A 50 0.82 -10.04 9.05
C ALA A 50 -0.32 -10.14 10.09
N CYS A 51 -0.54 -9.08 10.87
CA CYS A 51 -1.62 -9.03 11.86
C CYS A 51 -3.01 -9.06 11.21
N LEU A 52 -3.23 -8.30 10.15
CA LEU A 52 -4.53 -8.23 9.47
C LEU A 52 -4.74 -9.37 8.46
N GLU A 53 -3.68 -10.03 7.98
CA GLU A 53 -3.74 -11.02 6.90
C GLU A 53 -4.79 -12.12 7.15
N ARG A 54 -4.88 -12.62 8.38
CA ARG A 54 -5.83 -13.68 8.74
C ARG A 54 -7.28 -13.26 8.54
N ASP A 55 -7.65 -12.08 9.06
CA ASP A 55 -9.03 -11.59 9.03
C ASP A 55 -9.40 -11.16 7.60
N LEU A 56 -8.47 -10.54 6.87
CA LEU A 56 -8.65 -10.22 5.45
C LEU A 56 -8.80 -11.48 4.58
N ASN A 57 -8.05 -12.54 4.85
CA ASN A 57 -8.21 -13.82 4.15
C ASN A 57 -9.55 -14.49 4.48
N ALA A 58 -10.02 -14.42 5.72
CA ALA A 58 -11.33 -14.92 6.10
C ALA A 58 -12.46 -14.17 5.36
N LEU A 59 -12.37 -12.84 5.28
CA LEU A 59 -13.31 -12.03 4.49
C LEU A 59 -13.29 -12.41 3.01
N ARG A 60 -12.10 -12.47 2.38
CA ARG A 60 -11.96 -12.87 0.96
C ARG A 60 -12.59 -14.23 0.69
N GLU A 61 -12.41 -15.18 1.60
CA GLU A 61 -12.96 -16.53 1.45
C GLU A 61 -14.49 -16.55 1.64
N SER A 62 -15.03 -15.73 2.56
CA SER A 62 -16.48 -15.58 2.71
C SER A 62 -17.12 -15.05 1.42
N GLU A 63 -16.57 -13.95 0.89
CA GLU A 63 -17.04 -13.33 -0.35
C GLU A 63 -16.95 -14.27 -1.56
N ARG A 64 -15.88 -15.07 -1.65
CA ARG A 64 -15.72 -16.06 -2.73
C ARG A 64 -16.77 -17.17 -2.67
N LYS A 65 -17.14 -17.63 -1.48
CA LYS A 65 -18.18 -18.66 -1.32
C LYS A 65 -19.53 -18.14 -1.78
N GLU A 66 -19.88 -16.92 -1.39
CA GLU A 66 -21.13 -16.27 -1.81
C GLU A 66 -21.17 -16.06 -3.34
N ARG A 67 -20.06 -15.61 -3.94
CA ARG A 67 -19.89 -15.48 -5.40
C ARG A 67 -20.13 -16.78 -6.16
N SER A 68 -19.75 -17.93 -5.62
CA SER A 68 -19.92 -19.22 -6.31
C SER A 68 -21.39 -19.60 -6.54
N THR A 69 -22.31 -18.95 -5.82
CA THR A 69 -23.74 -19.23 -5.84
C THR A 69 -24.61 -18.11 -6.44
N ASP A 70 -24.07 -16.90 -6.62
CA ASP A 70 -24.80 -15.74 -7.12
C ASP A 70 -24.26 -15.25 -8.49
N PRO A 71 -25.02 -15.41 -9.60
CA PRO A 71 -24.61 -14.95 -10.92
C PRO A 71 -24.56 -13.42 -11.07
N ASP A 72 -25.23 -12.66 -10.21
CA ASP A 72 -25.27 -11.19 -10.23
C ASP A 72 -24.30 -10.56 -9.21
N TRP A 73 -23.40 -11.36 -8.62
CA TRP A 73 -22.47 -10.92 -7.56
C TRP A 73 -21.59 -9.72 -7.94
N ALA A 74 -21.28 -9.54 -9.23
CA ALA A 74 -20.50 -8.39 -9.71
C ALA A 74 -21.21 -7.04 -9.51
N ASP A 75 -22.54 -7.07 -9.36
CA ASP A 75 -23.39 -5.91 -9.07
C ASP A 75 -23.68 -5.78 -7.57
N GLY A 76 -23.11 -6.66 -6.73
CA GLY A 76 -23.28 -6.70 -5.29
C GLY A 76 -22.15 -6.03 -4.48
N PRO A 77 -22.38 -5.74 -3.19
CA PRO A 77 -21.45 -5.00 -2.32
C PRO A 77 -20.12 -5.72 -2.06
N GLY A 78 -20.05 -7.02 -2.32
CA GLY A 78 -18.82 -7.82 -2.18
C GLY A 78 -17.68 -7.32 -3.06
N ILE A 79 -17.98 -6.73 -4.23
CA ILE A 79 -16.95 -6.22 -5.14
C ILE A 79 -16.23 -5.01 -4.54
N ARG A 80 -16.93 -4.17 -3.77
CA ARG A 80 -16.38 -3.02 -3.07
C ARG A 80 -15.42 -3.45 -1.97
N LEU A 81 -15.79 -4.46 -1.18
CA LEU A 81 -14.93 -5.02 -0.13
C LEU A 81 -13.65 -5.63 -0.75
N ILE A 82 -13.79 -6.47 -1.76
CA ILE A 82 -12.66 -7.11 -2.44
C ILE A 82 -11.73 -6.08 -3.09
N ALA A 83 -12.29 -5.05 -3.74
CA ALA A 83 -11.50 -3.96 -4.30
C ALA A 83 -10.73 -3.19 -3.21
N SER A 84 -11.37 -2.91 -2.07
CA SER A 84 -10.75 -2.18 -0.95
C SER A 84 -9.60 -2.97 -0.35
N ILE A 85 -9.80 -4.26 -0.12
CA ILE A 85 -8.76 -5.18 0.35
C ILE A 85 -7.58 -5.23 -0.63
N ALA A 86 -7.86 -5.33 -1.94
CA ALA A 86 -6.81 -5.37 -2.96
C ALA A 86 -6.00 -4.06 -3.03
N GLN A 87 -6.65 -2.90 -2.92
CA GLN A 87 -5.94 -1.62 -2.86
C GLN A 87 -5.09 -1.51 -1.60
N TYR A 88 -5.60 -1.96 -0.45
CA TYR A 88 -4.86 -1.97 0.81
C TYR A 88 -3.59 -2.84 0.73
N ASP A 89 -3.68 -4.08 0.24
CA ASP A 89 -2.51 -4.95 0.09
C ASP A 89 -1.47 -4.32 -0.84
N GLU A 90 -1.91 -3.76 -1.97
CA GLU A 90 -1.04 -3.11 -2.94
C GLU A 90 -0.35 -1.87 -2.38
N ILE A 91 -1.03 -1.10 -1.52
CA ILE A 91 -0.41 0.01 -0.78
C ILE A 91 0.70 -0.55 0.12
N LEU A 92 0.41 -1.52 0.97
CA LEU A 92 1.42 -2.07 1.89
C LEU A 92 2.61 -2.70 1.15
N ASN A 93 2.35 -3.45 0.08
CA ASN A 93 3.42 -4.03 -0.75
C ASN A 93 4.26 -2.94 -1.42
N THR A 94 3.65 -1.87 -1.94
CA THR A 94 4.38 -0.73 -2.52
C THR A 94 5.27 -0.03 -1.47
N LEU A 95 4.80 0.06 -0.22
CA LEU A 95 5.56 0.64 0.88
C LEU A 95 6.72 -0.28 1.30
N LEU A 96 6.54 -1.60 1.27
CA LEU A 96 7.63 -2.57 1.45
C LEU A 96 8.66 -2.52 0.33
N ASP A 97 8.22 -2.37 -0.92
CA ASP A 97 9.10 -2.17 -2.08
C ASP A 97 9.94 -0.89 -1.96
N ALA A 98 9.44 0.11 -1.22
CA ALA A 98 10.17 1.34 -0.94
C ALA A 98 11.30 1.17 0.08
N VAL A 99 11.31 0.11 0.90
CA VAL A 99 12.35 -0.13 1.93
C VAL A 99 13.73 -0.23 1.30
N ALA A 100 13.92 -1.06 0.28
CA ALA A 100 15.25 -1.29 -0.28
C ALA A 100 15.83 -0.03 -0.97
N PRO A 101 15.07 0.74 -1.76
CA PRO A 101 15.49 2.08 -2.19
C PRO A 101 15.76 3.05 -1.04
N PHE A 102 14.95 3.01 0.02
CA PHE A 102 15.10 3.86 1.19
C PHE A 102 16.42 3.59 1.93
N GLU A 103 16.71 2.33 2.27
CA GLU A 103 17.97 1.91 2.90
C GLU A 103 19.19 2.21 2.01
N ALA A 104 19.02 2.20 0.69
CA ALA A 104 20.05 2.54 -0.28
C ALA A 104 20.21 4.05 -0.55
N GLY A 105 19.46 4.92 0.13
CA GLY A 105 19.54 6.37 -0.08
C GLY A 105 18.91 6.88 -1.37
N ARG A 106 18.14 6.05 -2.10
CA ARG A 106 17.50 6.42 -3.37
C ARG A 106 16.17 7.14 -3.15
N MET A 107 16.24 8.36 -2.58
CA MET A 107 15.07 9.12 -2.14
C MET A 107 14.08 9.40 -3.27
N THR A 108 14.55 9.65 -4.49
CA THR A 108 13.66 9.88 -5.65
C THR A 108 12.84 8.63 -6.03
N THR A 109 13.44 7.43 -5.93
CA THR A 109 12.70 6.18 -6.12
C THR A 109 11.67 5.98 -5.02
N VAL A 110 12.02 6.30 -3.77
CA VAL A 110 11.07 6.27 -2.65
C VAL A 110 9.89 7.21 -2.92
N TRP A 111 10.14 8.45 -3.33
CA TRP A 111 9.06 9.39 -3.67
C TRP A 111 8.13 8.88 -4.77
N THR A 112 8.68 8.18 -5.77
CA THR A 112 7.88 7.56 -6.84
C THR A 112 6.96 6.46 -6.28
N LEU A 113 7.49 5.62 -5.39
CA LEU A 113 6.73 4.54 -4.74
C LEU A 113 5.69 5.11 -3.77
N LEU A 114 6.02 6.15 -3.02
CA LEU A 114 5.07 6.89 -2.19
C LEU A 114 3.95 7.50 -3.04
N GLY A 115 4.26 8.07 -4.20
CA GLY A 115 3.26 8.58 -5.15
C GLY A 115 2.32 7.48 -5.65
N SER A 116 2.86 6.31 -5.98
CA SER A 116 2.10 5.12 -6.35
C SER A 116 1.19 4.62 -5.23
N ALA A 117 1.66 4.64 -3.98
CA ALA A 117 0.88 4.28 -2.79
C ALA A 117 -0.20 5.33 -2.48
N ALA A 118 0.11 6.62 -2.58
CA ALA A 118 -0.83 7.73 -2.35
C ALA A 118 -1.96 7.74 -3.39
N GLU A 119 -1.66 7.42 -4.65
CA GLU A 119 -2.67 7.25 -5.69
C GLU A 119 -3.63 6.10 -5.40
N ARG A 120 -3.12 4.97 -4.90
CA ARG A 120 -3.96 3.85 -4.45
C ARG A 120 -4.76 4.20 -3.22
N LEU A 121 -4.20 4.98 -2.29
CA LEU A 121 -4.92 5.49 -1.14
C LEU A 121 -6.09 6.39 -1.55
N ARG A 122 -5.92 7.20 -2.62
CA ARG A 122 -7.01 7.98 -3.21
C ARG A 122 -8.12 7.09 -3.76
N ILE A 123 -7.78 5.97 -4.40
CA ILE A 123 -8.76 4.97 -4.85
C ILE A 123 -9.46 4.32 -3.66
N LEU A 124 -8.72 3.95 -2.60
CA LEU A 124 -9.28 3.35 -1.39
C LEU A 124 -10.23 4.31 -0.65
N ALA A 125 -9.87 5.59 -0.52
CA ALA A 125 -10.76 6.62 0.02
C ALA A 125 -12.02 6.83 -0.84
N ALA A 126 -11.90 6.72 -2.18
CA ALA A 126 -13.05 6.74 -3.06
C ALA A 126 -13.97 5.51 -2.87
N LEU A 127 -13.39 4.33 -2.61
CA LEU A 127 -14.13 3.12 -2.25
C LEU A 127 -14.82 3.25 -0.88
N GLU A 128 -14.28 4.00 0.07
CA GLU A 128 -14.93 4.29 1.36
C GLU A 128 -16.16 5.21 1.22
N SER A 129 -16.16 6.10 0.22
CA SER A 129 -17.21 7.09 0.02
C SER A 129 -18.60 6.50 -0.33
N SER A 130 -19.62 7.36 -0.33
CA SER A 130 -21.00 7.00 -0.73
C SER A 130 -21.14 6.53 -2.18
N VAL A 131 -20.13 6.77 -3.03
CA VAL A 131 -20.11 6.30 -4.42
C VAL A 131 -19.22 5.07 -4.62
N GLY A 132 -18.78 4.43 -3.53
CA GLY A 132 -17.83 3.32 -3.52
C GLY A 132 -18.24 2.13 -4.40
N GLU A 133 -19.52 1.77 -4.45
CA GLU A 133 -20.02 0.69 -5.33
C GLU A 133 -19.75 0.98 -6.81
N ARG A 134 -20.01 2.21 -7.24
CA ARG A 134 -19.74 2.65 -8.61
C ARG A 134 -18.24 2.65 -8.91
N VAL A 135 -17.42 3.06 -7.95
CA VAL A 135 -15.95 3.03 -8.09
C VAL A 135 -15.47 1.57 -8.21
N ALA A 136 -15.99 0.66 -7.38
CA ALA A 136 -15.64 -0.75 -7.43
C ALA A 136 -16.03 -1.41 -8.77
N ALA A 137 -17.23 -1.11 -9.29
CA ALA A 137 -17.66 -1.57 -10.61
C ALA A 137 -16.75 -1.04 -11.73
N GLN A 138 -16.35 0.24 -11.67
CA GLN A 138 -15.42 0.83 -12.64
C GLN A 138 -14.02 0.19 -12.55
N LEU A 139 -13.51 -0.09 -11.36
CA LEU A 139 -12.23 -0.77 -11.14
C LEU A 139 -12.27 -2.22 -11.68
N ALA A 140 -13.37 -2.93 -11.46
CA ALA A 140 -13.57 -4.27 -11.98
C ALA A 140 -13.60 -4.27 -13.51
N ALA A 141 -14.33 -3.34 -14.13
CA ALA A 141 -14.35 -3.16 -15.58
C ALA A 141 -12.96 -2.80 -16.13
N ALA A 142 -12.24 -1.88 -15.48
CA ALA A 142 -10.88 -1.51 -15.86
C ALA A 142 -9.90 -2.70 -15.76
N SER A 143 -10.01 -3.48 -14.69
CA SER A 143 -9.19 -4.69 -14.48
C SER A 143 -9.49 -5.77 -15.52
N ALA A 144 -10.77 -5.98 -15.86
CA ALA A 144 -11.17 -6.91 -16.91
C ALA A 144 -10.61 -6.49 -18.28
N ARG A 145 -10.68 -5.18 -18.60
CA ARG A 145 -10.07 -4.63 -19.82
C ARG A 145 -8.55 -4.80 -19.85
N ALA A 146 -7.87 -4.49 -18.75
CA ALA A 146 -6.42 -4.65 -18.64
C ALA A 146 -6.00 -6.12 -18.83
N ARG A 147 -6.75 -7.06 -18.22
CA ARG A 147 -6.54 -8.50 -18.41
C ARG A 147 -6.75 -8.92 -19.87
N GLY A 148 -7.83 -8.47 -20.51
CA GLY A 148 -8.09 -8.74 -21.92
C GLY A 148 -6.97 -8.25 -22.83
N ARG A 149 -6.42 -7.05 -22.57
CA ARG A 149 -5.26 -6.51 -23.30
C ARG A 149 -4.00 -7.35 -23.08
N LEU A 150 -3.73 -7.76 -21.85
CA LEU A 150 -2.58 -8.61 -21.54
C LEU A 150 -2.68 -9.97 -22.23
N THR A 151 -3.85 -10.59 -22.21
CA THR A 151 -4.09 -11.88 -22.89
C THR A 151 -3.97 -11.74 -24.40
N ALA A 152 -4.51 -10.68 -25.00
CA ALA A 152 -4.35 -10.40 -26.43
C ALA A 152 -2.86 -10.19 -26.80
N ALA A 153 -2.14 -9.35 -26.05
CA ALA A 153 -0.72 -9.10 -26.27
C ALA A 153 0.14 -10.37 -26.10
N ALA A 154 -0.18 -11.22 -25.13
CA ALA A 154 0.46 -12.52 -24.96
C ALA A 154 0.23 -13.41 -26.20
N SER A 155 -1.02 -13.52 -26.66
CA SER A 155 -1.35 -14.33 -27.85
C SER A 155 -0.70 -13.85 -29.15
N GLU A 156 -0.38 -12.56 -29.25
CA GLU A 156 0.22 -11.97 -30.45
C GLU A 156 1.75 -12.02 -30.49
N ASN A 157 2.43 -12.09 -29.33
CA ASN A 157 3.88 -11.87 -29.28
C ASN A 157 4.69 -12.88 -28.48
N ILE A 158 4.09 -13.77 -27.68
CA ILE A 158 4.84 -14.72 -26.85
C ILE A 158 4.03 -16.02 -26.69
N ASP A 159 4.61 -17.15 -27.07
CA ASP A 159 4.09 -18.50 -26.73
C ASP A 159 4.27 -18.76 -25.22
N LEU A 160 3.58 -17.97 -24.41
CA LEU A 160 3.38 -18.22 -22.99
C LEU A 160 2.27 -19.28 -22.96
N ASP A 161 2.63 -20.51 -22.63
CA ASP A 161 1.79 -21.69 -22.44
C ASP A 161 0.68 -21.44 -21.37
N LEU A 162 -0.21 -20.48 -21.64
CA LEU A 162 -1.23 -20.00 -20.73
C LEU A 162 -2.42 -20.99 -20.78
N PRO A 163 -2.94 -21.44 -19.62
CA PRO A 163 -4.04 -22.40 -19.58
C PRO A 163 -5.26 -21.89 -20.36
N ALA A 164 -5.89 -22.80 -21.11
CA ALA A 164 -7.00 -22.55 -22.05
C ALA A 164 -8.30 -21.93 -21.46
N ALA A 165 -8.32 -21.54 -20.19
CA ALA A 165 -9.49 -20.96 -19.52
C ALA A 165 -9.66 -19.44 -19.74
N LEU A 166 -8.76 -18.77 -20.46
CA LEU A 166 -8.82 -17.33 -20.71
C LEU A 166 -9.49 -17.00 -22.03
N VAL A 167 -10.74 -17.45 -22.22
CA VAL A 167 -11.56 -16.97 -23.35
C VAL A 167 -12.04 -15.56 -23.02
N SER A 168 -11.41 -14.58 -23.68
CA SER A 168 -11.71 -13.16 -23.56
C SER A 168 -13.12 -12.88 -24.08
N ALA A 169 -13.96 -12.24 -23.26
CA ALA A 169 -15.20 -11.64 -23.77
C ALA A 169 -14.82 -10.51 -24.73
N GLU A 170 -15.39 -10.51 -25.94
CA GLU A 170 -15.18 -9.49 -26.97
C GLU A 170 -15.55 -8.11 -26.45
N LEU A 171 -14.55 -7.35 -26.00
CA LEU A 171 -14.68 -5.92 -25.72
C LEU A 171 -13.52 -5.19 -26.40
N VAL A 172 -13.86 -4.46 -27.46
CA VAL A 172 -12.93 -3.62 -28.22
C VAL A 172 -12.30 -2.59 -27.28
N ALA A 173 -10.99 -2.71 -27.08
CA ALA A 173 -10.22 -1.88 -26.17
C ALA A 173 -10.01 -0.47 -26.76
N THR A 174 -10.66 0.52 -26.17
CA THR A 174 -10.29 1.95 -26.30
C THR A 174 -9.38 2.34 -25.14
N GLU A 175 -8.58 3.40 -25.35
CA GLU A 175 -7.69 4.01 -24.36
C GLU A 175 -8.43 4.22 -23.02
N THR A 176 -7.80 3.81 -21.92
CA THR A 176 -8.47 3.83 -20.61
C THR A 176 -8.62 5.29 -20.16
N ASP A 177 -9.83 5.86 -20.29
CA ASP A 177 -10.12 7.14 -19.66
C ASP A 177 -9.78 7.04 -18.16
N PRO A 178 -9.13 8.07 -17.57
CA PRO A 178 -8.84 8.09 -16.15
C PRO A 178 -10.14 7.90 -15.37
N LEU A 179 -10.14 6.99 -14.39
CA LEU A 179 -11.32 6.78 -13.55
C LEU A 179 -11.71 8.12 -12.89
N PRO A 180 -12.93 8.63 -13.11
CA PRO A 180 -13.37 9.85 -12.46
C PRO A 180 -13.64 9.55 -10.97
N LEU A 181 -12.63 9.76 -10.13
CA LEU A 181 -12.74 9.58 -8.69
C LEU A 181 -13.31 10.84 -8.03
N PRO A 182 -14.15 10.71 -6.99
CA PRO A 182 -14.48 11.84 -6.13
C PRO A 182 -13.20 12.39 -5.47
N GLY A 183 -13.23 13.67 -5.10
CA GLY A 183 -12.16 14.25 -4.28
C GLY A 183 -12.06 13.51 -2.94
N PRO A 184 -10.85 13.11 -2.49
CA PRO A 184 -10.69 12.45 -1.20
C PRO A 184 -10.99 13.41 -0.04
N HIS A 185 -11.21 12.86 1.15
CA HIS A 185 -11.33 13.67 2.36
C HIS A 185 -10.01 14.38 2.71
N ALA A 186 -10.09 15.44 3.52
CA ALA A 186 -8.98 16.37 3.74
C ALA A 186 -7.64 15.72 4.17
N PRO A 187 -7.61 14.74 5.11
CA PRO A 187 -6.37 14.02 5.45
C PRO A 187 -5.68 13.37 4.25
N VAL A 188 -6.40 12.57 3.45
CA VAL A 188 -5.83 11.90 2.28
C VAL A 188 -5.44 12.90 1.19
N ALA A 189 -6.24 13.96 0.98
CA ALA A 189 -5.90 15.02 0.04
C ALA A 189 -4.57 15.70 0.41
N ALA A 190 -4.37 16.03 1.69
CA ALA A 190 -3.14 16.63 2.18
C ALA A 190 -1.94 15.69 2.05
N LEU A 191 -2.10 14.39 2.30
CA LEU A 191 -1.03 13.41 2.11
C LEU A 191 -0.61 13.29 0.64
N VAL A 192 -1.57 13.24 -0.29
CA VAL A 192 -1.28 13.23 -1.72
C VAL A 192 -0.50 14.49 -2.12
N GLU A 193 -0.95 15.67 -1.69
CA GLU A 193 -0.26 16.94 -1.96
C GLU A 193 1.17 16.95 -1.40
N LEU A 194 1.38 16.46 -0.17
CA LEU A 194 2.71 16.39 0.44
C LEU A 194 3.64 15.44 -0.32
N VAL A 195 3.14 14.30 -0.77
CA VAL A 195 3.91 13.34 -1.58
C VAL A 195 4.26 13.93 -2.95
N GLU A 196 3.31 14.59 -3.61
CA GLU A 196 3.53 15.28 -4.88
C GLU A 196 4.57 16.40 -4.74
N LEU A 197 4.46 17.22 -3.69
CA LEU A 197 5.42 18.28 -3.39
C LEU A 197 6.81 17.70 -3.10
N GLY A 198 6.88 16.62 -2.31
CA GLY A 198 8.13 15.90 -2.03
C GLY A 198 8.78 15.37 -3.30
N ALA A 199 8.00 14.72 -4.17
CA ALA A 199 8.47 14.22 -5.47
C ALA A 199 8.95 15.36 -6.40
N ALA A 200 8.22 16.47 -6.46
CA ALA A 200 8.56 17.62 -7.31
C ALA A 200 9.79 18.39 -6.81
N THR A 201 10.07 18.37 -5.51
CA THR A 201 11.17 19.10 -4.88
C THR A 201 12.41 18.24 -4.62
N ALA A 202 12.32 16.91 -4.78
CA ALA A 202 13.45 16.00 -4.67
C ALA A 202 14.54 16.35 -5.71
N ARG A 203 15.73 16.68 -5.22
CA ARG A 203 16.83 17.26 -6.02
C ARG A 203 17.84 16.25 -6.57
N ASP A 204 17.57 14.94 -6.57
CA ASP A 204 18.53 13.97 -7.14
C ASP A 204 18.60 13.96 -8.68
N GLY A 205 17.98 14.93 -9.36
CA GLY A 205 18.37 15.32 -10.71
C GLY A 205 18.08 14.30 -11.82
N GLY A 206 16.88 14.38 -12.38
CA GLY A 206 16.60 13.94 -13.75
C GLY A 206 15.85 12.61 -13.89
N PRO A 207 15.26 12.35 -15.07
CA PRO A 207 14.59 11.09 -15.37
C PRO A 207 15.57 9.92 -15.17
N LEU A 208 15.06 8.82 -14.62
CA LEU A 208 15.78 7.59 -14.34
C LEU A 208 16.51 7.07 -15.60
N ASP A 209 17.77 7.45 -15.79
CA ASP A 209 18.70 6.71 -16.63
C ASP A 209 19.09 5.43 -15.86
N VAL A 210 19.16 4.31 -16.56
CA VAL A 210 19.64 3.01 -16.06
C VAL A 210 21.02 3.15 -15.38
N GLN A 211 21.84 4.12 -15.81
CA GLN A 211 23.13 4.40 -15.17
C GLN A 211 23.00 5.02 -13.77
N SER A 212 21.96 5.82 -13.52
CA SER A 212 21.70 6.44 -12.21
C SER A 212 21.22 5.44 -11.15
N LEU A 213 20.76 4.25 -11.55
CA LEU A 213 20.39 3.17 -10.62
C LEU A 213 21.62 2.46 -10.02
N HIS A 214 22.79 2.55 -10.67
CA HIS A 214 24.00 1.81 -10.32
C HIS A 214 25.14 2.68 -9.77
N ALA A 215 25.05 4.00 -9.88
CA ALA A 215 26.10 4.91 -9.41
C ALA A 215 25.79 5.47 -8.01
N SER A 216 26.73 5.34 -7.09
CA SER A 216 26.71 6.07 -5.81
C SER A 216 26.99 7.56 -6.07
N PRO A 217 26.26 8.50 -5.45
CA PRO A 217 26.57 9.92 -5.57
C PRO A 217 28.00 10.22 -5.12
N HIS A 218 28.66 11.16 -5.82
CA HIS A 218 30.08 11.48 -5.64
C HIS A 218 30.41 12.20 -4.30
N ALA A 219 29.40 12.70 -3.60
CA ALA A 219 29.44 13.11 -2.20
C ALA A 219 28.04 12.91 -1.62
N THR A 220 27.90 11.99 -0.66
CA THR A 220 26.61 11.69 -0.04
C THR A 220 26.41 12.61 1.16
N ASP A 221 25.44 13.52 1.08
CA ASP A 221 25.02 14.33 2.23
C ASP A 221 24.12 13.48 3.14
N TYR A 222 24.75 12.71 4.02
CA TYR A 222 24.04 11.79 4.92
C TYR A 222 23.09 12.49 5.89
N VAL A 223 23.35 13.75 6.25
CA VAL A 223 22.47 14.54 7.12
C VAL A 223 21.20 14.94 6.36
N HIS A 224 21.36 15.38 5.10
CA HIS A 224 20.22 15.65 4.24
C HIS A 224 19.40 14.37 3.99
N LEU A 225 20.05 13.25 3.67
CA LEU A 225 19.35 11.97 3.46
C LEU A 225 18.62 11.47 4.70
N ALA A 226 19.20 11.58 5.89
CA ALA A 226 18.52 11.21 7.14
C ALA A 226 17.29 12.11 7.42
N THR A 227 17.39 13.40 7.07
CA THR A 227 16.28 14.34 7.21
C THR A 227 15.15 14.01 6.23
N VAL A 228 15.46 13.83 4.94
CA VAL A 228 14.48 13.44 3.91
C VAL A 228 13.88 12.07 4.22
N GLY A 229 14.71 11.12 4.66
CA GLY A 229 14.31 9.80 5.11
C GLY A 229 13.32 9.86 6.27
N GLY A 230 13.57 10.71 7.28
CA GLY A 230 12.63 10.95 8.38
C GLY A 230 11.27 11.46 7.89
N TYR A 231 11.25 12.42 6.97
CA TYR A 231 10.00 12.89 6.36
C TYR A 231 9.27 11.79 5.58
N GLN A 232 9.98 11.03 4.75
CA GLN A 232 9.39 9.92 3.99
C GLN A 232 8.87 8.81 4.92
N PHE A 233 9.59 8.51 6.01
CA PHE A 233 9.16 7.58 7.03
C PHE A 233 7.82 8.00 7.67
N HIS A 234 7.70 9.27 8.07
CA HIS A 234 6.45 9.80 8.61
C HIS A 234 5.30 9.71 7.59
N LEU A 235 5.56 9.98 6.31
CA LEU A 235 4.55 9.81 5.27
C LEU A 235 4.12 8.34 5.12
N VAL A 236 5.04 7.38 5.23
CA VAL A 236 4.67 5.95 5.23
C VAL A 236 3.75 5.62 6.39
N LEU A 237 4.05 6.08 7.61
CA LEU A 237 3.20 5.84 8.77
C LEU A 237 1.79 6.40 8.57
N GLU A 238 1.69 7.62 8.06
CA GLU A 238 0.41 8.27 7.79
C GLU A 238 -0.37 7.58 6.66
N ILE A 239 0.30 7.14 5.58
CA ILE A 239 -0.34 6.35 4.52
C ILE A 239 -0.89 5.05 5.08
N VAL A 240 -0.13 4.33 5.92
CA VAL A 240 -0.62 3.10 6.56
C VAL A 240 -1.82 3.40 7.46
N ARG A 241 -1.76 4.48 8.27
CA ARG A 241 -2.88 4.88 9.12
C ARG A 241 -4.16 5.09 8.32
N GLU A 242 -4.11 5.96 7.31
CA GLU A 242 -5.29 6.30 6.51
C GLU A 242 -5.76 5.11 5.67
N ALA A 243 -4.86 4.27 5.17
CA ALA A 243 -5.23 3.06 4.43
C ALA A 243 -5.94 2.05 5.33
N THR A 244 -5.44 1.83 6.56
CA THR A 244 -6.10 0.95 7.53
C THR A 244 -7.44 1.53 7.96
N ASP A 245 -7.52 2.83 8.24
CA ASP A 245 -8.78 3.48 8.63
C ASP A 245 -9.85 3.34 7.53
N ALA A 246 -9.50 3.62 6.27
CA ALA A 246 -10.41 3.48 5.15
C ALA A 246 -10.85 2.02 4.92
N LEU A 247 -9.91 1.06 4.99
CA LEU A 247 -10.24 -0.37 4.85
C LEU A 247 -11.18 -0.84 5.97
N CYS A 248 -10.85 -0.53 7.22
CA CYS A 248 -11.64 -0.91 8.38
C CYS A 248 -13.03 -0.26 8.36
N SER A 249 -13.14 0.99 7.89
CA SER A 249 -14.41 1.69 7.67
C SER A 249 -15.30 0.96 6.65
N VAL A 250 -14.72 0.56 5.50
CA VAL A 250 -15.45 -0.24 4.50
C VAL A 250 -15.86 -1.61 5.05
N ALA A 251 -14.96 -2.29 5.76
CA ALA A 251 -15.24 -3.60 6.33
C ALA A 251 -16.35 -3.52 7.40
N ASP A 252 -16.28 -2.57 8.33
CA ASP A 252 -17.32 -2.36 9.35
C ASP A 252 -18.68 -2.00 8.72
N LEU A 253 -18.68 -1.17 7.68
CA LEU A 253 -19.91 -0.81 6.97
C LEU A 253 -20.60 -2.02 6.34
N LEU A 254 -19.83 -2.99 5.83
CA LEU A 254 -20.34 -4.13 5.07
C LEU A 254 -20.58 -5.38 5.93
N THR A 255 -19.79 -5.59 6.98
CA THR A 255 -19.89 -6.78 7.83
C THR A 255 -20.51 -6.50 9.20
N HIS A 256 -20.53 -5.24 9.64
CA HIS A 256 -21.01 -4.81 10.96
C HIS A 256 -20.30 -5.50 12.13
N GLU A 257 -19.01 -5.78 11.98
CA GLU A 257 -18.19 -6.44 12.99
C GLU A 257 -17.28 -5.43 13.72
N SER A 258 -17.34 -5.40 15.05
CA SER A 258 -16.57 -4.45 15.87
C SER A 258 -15.05 -4.63 15.77
N VAL A 259 -14.58 -5.79 15.29
CA VAL A 259 -13.15 -6.11 15.14
C VAL A 259 -12.41 -5.09 14.28
N TRP A 260 -13.07 -4.51 13.28
CA TRP A 260 -12.46 -3.52 12.38
C TRP A 260 -12.15 -2.20 13.08
N SER A 261 -13.03 -1.77 14.00
CA SER A 261 -12.79 -0.57 14.81
C SER A 261 -11.65 -0.75 15.81
N GLU A 262 -11.49 -1.97 16.34
CA GLU A 262 -10.38 -2.34 17.22
C GLU A 262 -9.06 -2.35 16.44
N TRP A 263 -9.05 -2.91 15.22
CA TRP A 263 -7.90 -2.90 14.34
C TRP A 263 -7.43 -1.50 13.97
N ALA A 264 -8.35 -0.63 13.55
CA ALA A 264 -8.06 0.76 13.25
C ALA A 264 -7.42 1.48 14.46
N THR A 265 -7.95 1.24 15.67
CA THR A 265 -7.43 1.82 16.90
C THR A 265 -6.03 1.30 17.24
N ASP A 266 -5.80 -0.01 17.10
CA ASP A 266 -4.50 -0.65 17.37
C ASP A 266 -3.42 -0.15 16.41
N VAL A 267 -3.74 -0.01 15.11
CA VAL A 267 -2.80 0.54 14.12
C VAL A 267 -2.52 2.02 14.36
N ARG A 268 -3.50 2.84 14.76
CA ARG A 268 -3.23 4.24 15.16
C ARG A 268 -2.27 4.32 16.35
N ALA A 269 -2.47 3.50 17.37
CA ALA A 269 -1.56 3.43 18.52
C ALA A 269 -0.15 2.96 18.12
N ALA A 270 -0.05 2.03 17.16
CA ALA A 270 1.21 1.60 16.58
C ALA A 270 1.92 2.72 15.80
N VAL A 271 1.17 3.51 15.02
CA VAL A 271 1.68 4.69 14.29
C VAL A 271 2.22 5.74 15.25
N GLU A 272 1.46 6.10 16.28
CA GLU A 272 1.90 7.07 17.30
C GLU A 272 3.20 6.62 18.00
N TYR A 273 3.31 5.31 18.28
CA TYR A 273 4.51 4.74 18.88
C TYR A 273 5.72 4.78 17.92
N ALA A 274 5.53 4.35 16.68
CA ALA A 274 6.59 4.35 15.66
C ALA A 274 7.06 5.78 15.35
N TRP A 275 6.13 6.75 15.35
CA TRP A 275 6.43 8.17 15.21
C TRP A 275 7.38 8.65 16.31
N ALA A 276 7.15 8.25 17.57
CA ALA A 276 7.97 8.66 18.71
C ALA A 276 9.35 7.98 18.78
N CYS A 277 9.60 6.99 17.91
CA CYS A 277 10.87 6.25 17.88
C CYS A 277 11.94 6.90 16.99
N ILE A 278 11.57 7.91 16.19
CA ILE A 278 12.43 8.66 15.26
C ILE A 278 12.40 10.13 15.66
#